data_AF-A0A954LJJ0-F1
#
_entry.id   AF-A0A954LJJ0-F1
#
_cell.length_a   1.000
_cell.length_b   1.000
_cell.length_c   1.000
_cell.angle_alpha   90.00
_cell.angle_beta   90.00
_cell.angle_gamma   90.00
#
_symmetry.space_group_name_H-M   'P 1'
#
loop_
_entity.id
_entity.type
_entity.pdbx_description
1 polymer ?
#
loop_
_entity_poly.entity_id
_entity_poly.type
_entity_poly.pdbx_seq_one_letter_code
_entity_poly.pdbx_strand_id
1 'polypeptide(L)'
;MRQTLLRIPLDADWSFGFFQVPGLGFGLLLVLWVLMGGYWLYRNRAEIQAGRLLVPGLLWLLVAYGIVVIPGWVQKGPRSVIAAQTAVIGDQTKTRQSLEPLQIRGKAYEQVYEYENAAQDFQAMIDVAPDYDGGYLELAWLRATCPDPEIRDGEKALGLAQSALGTANVKTAIHFDTLAAAYAETGDFEKAILAEETAAKAAELSPDPAIRARLQDIRQRLEKYTHQQPHHEARFAQTFPQSLPIQGYGFMMFLAFLGAGLTASRLAARVGLASDLIWDLAIWTLLGGLVGARLFYIVQKRDQVFGGKSGMDLVWAPFQLQEGGLVLLGGVLLGSVVFIGYCFARKWKLLLMADIALPGFFVALAFGRLGCLMNGCCYGDR
;
A
#
# COMPACT_ATOMS: atom_id res chain seq x y z
N MET A 1 1.14 15.13 -4.72
CA MET A 1 0.96 14.32 -3.48
C MET A 1 -0.52 14.05 -3.30
N ARG A 2 -0.98 12.79 -3.28
CA ARG A 2 -2.38 12.46 -2.96
C ARG A 2 -2.60 12.76 -1.47
N GLN A 3 -3.43 13.75 -1.12
CA GLN A 3 -3.71 14.01 0.30
C GLN A 3 -4.53 12.86 0.88
N THR A 4 -3.93 12.18 1.85
CA THR A 4 -4.58 11.11 2.61
C THR A 4 -5.36 11.78 3.73
N LEU A 5 -6.69 11.64 3.73
CA LEU A 5 -7.57 12.30 4.71
C LEU A 5 -7.46 11.62 6.07
N LEU A 6 -7.45 10.28 6.04
CA LEU A 6 -7.30 9.44 7.22
C LEU A 6 -6.46 8.22 6.86
N ARG A 7 -5.49 7.89 7.70
CA ARG A 7 -4.81 6.60 7.68
C ARG A 7 -5.40 5.76 8.79
N ILE A 8 -6.12 4.70 8.42
CA ILE A 8 -6.53 3.69 9.41
C ILE A 8 -5.35 2.73 9.55
N PRO A 9 -4.65 2.68 10.70
CA PRO A 9 -3.55 1.74 10.90
C PRO A 9 -4.11 0.32 10.91
N LEU A 10 -3.67 -0.50 9.94
CA LEU A 10 -4.05 -1.89 9.80
C LEU A 10 -3.07 -2.85 10.47
N ASP A 11 -1.95 -2.33 10.95
CA ASP A 11 -0.81 -3.03 11.55
C ASP A 11 -0.68 -2.84 13.07
N ALA A 12 -1.42 -1.91 13.67
CA ALA A 12 -1.40 -1.73 15.12
C ALA A 12 -1.96 -2.97 15.82
N ASP A 13 -1.13 -3.64 16.63
CA ASP A 13 -1.59 -4.70 17.53
C ASP A 13 -2.43 -4.08 18.65
N TRP A 14 -3.67 -4.56 18.82
CA TRP A 14 -4.54 -4.07 19.88
C TRP A 14 -4.39 -5.00 21.09
N SER A 15 -3.83 -4.47 22.18
CA SER A 15 -3.69 -5.20 23.44
C SER A 15 -4.92 -4.97 24.32
N PHE A 16 -5.81 -5.97 24.36
CA PHE A 16 -6.97 -5.95 25.26
C PHE A 16 -6.67 -6.72 26.54
N GLY A 17 -5.62 -6.34 27.28
CA GLY A 17 -5.25 -6.85 28.61
C GLY A 17 -4.85 -8.33 28.71
N PHE A 18 -5.62 -9.23 28.10
CA PHE A 18 -5.46 -10.69 28.07
C PHE A 18 -5.27 -11.24 26.66
N PHE A 19 -5.57 -10.46 25.60
CA PHE A 19 -5.39 -10.87 24.21
C PHE A 19 -4.64 -9.80 23.41
N GLN A 20 -3.62 -10.22 22.68
CA GLN A 20 -3.02 -9.46 21.59
C GLN A 20 -3.74 -9.87 20.31
N VAL A 21 -4.46 -8.92 19.70
CA VAL A 21 -5.08 -9.15 18.39
C VAL A 21 -4.11 -8.60 17.33
N PRO A 22 -3.62 -9.42 16.38
CA PRO A 22 -2.77 -8.93 15.30
C PRO A 22 -3.51 -7.85 14.51
N GLY A 23 -2.77 -6.84 14.07
CA GLY A 23 -3.18 -5.70 13.23
C GLY A 23 -4.63 -5.65 12.71
N LEU A 24 -5.28 -4.49 12.82
CA LEU A 24 -6.66 -4.20 12.43
C LEU A 24 -7.10 -4.76 11.06
N GLY A 25 -6.19 -5.05 10.11
CA GLY A 25 -6.48 -5.80 8.89
C GLY A 25 -6.98 -7.24 9.11
N PHE A 26 -6.32 -8.03 9.96
CA PHE A 26 -6.75 -9.38 10.32
C PHE A 26 -7.96 -9.34 11.26
N GLY A 27 -8.04 -8.34 12.15
CA GLY A 27 -9.21 -8.08 12.98
C GLY A 27 -10.46 -7.76 12.14
N LEU A 28 -10.33 -6.91 11.12
CA LEU A 28 -11.43 -6.57 10.20
C LEU A 28 -11.85 -7.78 9.36
N LEU A 29 -10.90 -8.58 8.86
CA LEU A 29 -11.21 -9.83 8.19
C LEU A 29 -11.96 -10.80 9.10
N LEU A 30 -11.54 -10.91 10.37
CA LEU A 30 -12.24 -11.73 11.36
C LEU A 30 -13.65 -11.19 11.63
N VAL A 31 -13.82 -9.88 11.81
CA VAL A 31 -15.14 -9.24 12.03
C VAL A 31 -16.04 -9.43 10.81
N LEU A 32 -15.54 -9.18 9.60
CA LEU A 32 -16.29 -9.41 8.36
C LEU A 32 -16.63 -10.89 8.18
N TRP A 33 -15.70 -11.80 8.47
CA TRP A 33 -15.94 -13.24 8.45
C TRP A 33 -17.05 -13.61 9.43
N VAL A 34 -17.00 -13.06 10.65
CA VAL A 34 -18.00 -13.23 11.70
C VAL A 34 -19.38 -12.72 11.29
N LEU A 35 -19.45 -11.50 10.76
CA LEU A 35 -20.69 -10.89 10.29
C LEU A 35 -21.27 -11.67 9.09
N MET A 36 -20.42 -12.12 8.16
CA MET A 36 -20.86 -12.85 6.97
C MET A 36 -21.39 -14.23 7.34
N GLY A 37 -20.72 -14.95 8.25
CA GLY A 37 -21.23 -16.22 8.77
C GLY A 37 -22.49 -16.05 9.62
N GLY A 38 -22.56 -15.00 10.44
CA GLY A 38 -23.77 -14.65 11.21
C GLY A 38 -24.96 -14.32 10.31
N TYR A 39 -24.74 -13.53 9.25
CA TYR A 39 -25.76 -13.22 8.25
C TYR A 39 -26.20 -14.46 7.47
N TRP A 40 -25.26 -15.33 7.08
CA TRP A 40 -25.57 -16.60 6.42
C TRP A 40 -26.42 -17.51 7.33
N LEU A 41 -26.06 -17.63 8.61
CA LEU A 41 -26.82 -18.38 9.62
C LEU A 41 -28.22 -17.80 9.79
N TYR A 42 -28.32 -16.47 9.90
CA TYR A 42 -29.59 -15.77 10.06
C TYR A 42 -30.52 -15.97 8.85
N ARG A 43 -29.97 -15.92 7.64
CA ARG A 43 -30.72 -16.11 6.38
C ARG A 43 -31.22 -17.55 6.24
N ASN A 44 -30.40 -18.53 6.61
CA ASN A 44 -30.69 -19.95 6.40
C ASN A 44 -31.28 -20.65 7.64
N ARG A 45 -31.59 -19.90 8.71
CA ARG A 45 -32.05 -20.45 10.00
C ARG A 45 -33.23 -21.42 9.94
N ALA A 46 -34.09 -21.30 8.92
CA ALA A 46 -35.27 -22.15 8.75
C ALA A 46 -34.96 -23.50 8.09
N GLU A 47 -33.84 -23.61 7.37
CA GLU A 47 -33.45 -24.79 6.57
C GLU A 47 -32.35 -25.63 7.24
N ILE A 48 -31.78 -25.13 8.34
CA ILE A 48 -30.64 -25.74 9.00
C ILE A 48 -31.08 -26.85 9.98
N GLN A 49 -30.78 -28.11 9.64
CA GLN A 49 -30.80 -29.22 10.59
C GLN A 49 -29.49 -29.24 11.39
N ALA A 50 -29.58 -29.34 12.73
CA ALA A 50 -28.43 -29.25 13.65
C ALA A 50 -27.24 -30.17 13.28
N GLY A 51 -27.50 -31.35 12.71
CA GLY A 51 -26.46 -32.30 12.29
C GLY A 51 -25.64 -31.88 11.05
N ARG A 52 -26.11 -30.92 10.25
CA ARG A 52 -25.41 -30.44 9.02
C ARG A 52 -24.55 -29.20 9.25
N LEU A 53 -24.61 -28.60 10.45
CA LEU A 53 -23.81 -27.43 10.84
C LEU A 53 -22.35 -27.77 11.19
N LEU A 54 -22.04 -29.05 11.40
CA LEU A 54 -20.75 -29.47 11.94
C LEU A 54 -19.59 -29.19 10.96
N VAL A 55 -19.78 -29.51 9.67
CA VAL A 55 -18.75 -29.27 8.63
C VAL A 55 -18.59 -27.77 8.31
N PRO A 56 -19.66 -26.99 8.05
CA PRO A 56 -19.53 -25.55 7.84
C PRO A 56 -18.98 -24.83 9.07
N GLY A 57 -19.42 -25.20 10.28
CA GLY A 57 -18.93 -24.62 11.53
C GLY A 57 -17.45 -24.88 11.78
N LEU A 58 -16.99 -26.13 11.54
CA LEU A 58 -15.57 -26.46 11.63
C LEU A 58 -14.73 -25.72 10.60
N LEU A 59 -15.17 -25.67 9.33
CA LEU A 59 -14.47 -24.91 8.28
C LEU A 59 -14.37 -23.43 8.67
N TRP A 60 -15.44 -22.87 9.21
CA TRP A 60 -15.53 -21.46 9.59
C TRP A 60 -14.62 -21.12 10.79
N LEU A 61 -14.52 -22.02 11.77
CA LEU A 61 -13.57 -21.93 12.89
C LEU A 61 -12.13 -22.15 12.43
N LEU A 62 -11.86 -23.06 11.50
CA LEU A 62 -10.52 -23.31 10.96
C LEU A 62 -9.98 -22.09 10.20
N VAL A 63 -10.82 -21.43 9.40
CA VAL A 63 -10.44 -20.18 8.71
C VAL A 63 -10.18 -19.06 9.73
N ALA A 64 -11.04 -18.89 10.74
CA ALA A 64 -10.82 -17.93 11.82
C ALA A 64 -9.52 -18.22 12.60
N TYR A 65 -9.24 -19.49 12.89
CA TYR A 65 -7.99 -19.92 13.52
C TYR A 65 -6.76 -19.62 12.65
N GLY A 66 -6.84 -19.89 11.35
CA GLY A 66 -5.78 -19.56 10.39
C GLY A 66 -5.47 -18.06 10.33
N ILE A 67 -6.50 -17.21 10.31
CA ILE A 67 -6.39 -15.74 10.32
C ILE A 67 -5.62 -15.24 11.56
N VAL A 68 -5.82 -15.88 12.71
CA VAL A 68 -5.16 -15.49 13.98
C VAL A 68 -3.75 -16.06 14.12
N VAL A 69 -3.55 -17.32 13.72
CA VAL A 69 -2.34 -18.08 14.10
C VAL A 69 -1.23 -18.01 13.06
N ILE A 70 -1.56 -17.94 11.76
CA ILE A 70 -0.57 -17.94 10.68
C ILE A 70 0.44 -16.78 10.80
N PRO A 71 0.04 -15.52 11.11
CA PRO A 71 1.00 -14.41 11.27
C PRO A 71 2.05 -14.67 12.36
N GLY A 72 1.64 -15.26 13.49
CA GLY A 72 2.55 -15.60 14.58
C GLY A 72 3.56 -16.70 14.22
N TRP A 73 3.16 -17.65 13.37
CA TRP A 73 4.08 -18.69 12.86
C TRP A 73 5.14 -18.12 11.92
N VAL A 74 4.76 -17.19 11.04
CA VAL A 74 5.68 -16.53 10.11
C VAL A 74 6.75 -15.73 10.87
N GLN A 75 6.38 -15.05 11.95
CA GLN A 75 7.32 -14.26 12.75
C GLN A 75 8.17 -15.08 13.74
N LYS A 76 7.85 -16.37 13.94
CA LYS A 76 8.52 -17.21 14.94
C LYS A 76 10.01 -17.42 14.65
N GLY A 77 10.39 -17.54 13.38
CA GLY A 77 11.78 -17.69 12.96
C GLY A 77 12.64 -16.48 13.35
N PRO A 78 12.34 -15.27 12.83
CA PRO A 78 13.06 -14.04 13.18
C PRO A 78 13.10 -13.78 14.69
N ARG A 79 11.97 -13.97 15.41
CA ARG A 79 11.94 -13.79 16.88
C ARG A 79 12.81 -14.79 17.63
N SER A 80 12.92 -16.03 17.17
CA SER A 80 13.87 -16.98 17.78
C SER A 80 15.32 -16.58 17.58
N VAL A 81 15.66 -15.95 16.44
CA VAL A 81 17.00 -15.41 16.18
C VAL A 81 17.28 -14.24 17.11
N ILE A 82 16.33 -13.32 17.29
CA ILE A 82 16.46 -12.19 18.22
C ILE A 82 16.73 -12.70 19.65
N ALA A 83 15.95 -13.68 20.11
CA ALA A 83 16.13 -14.27 21.44
C ALA A 83 17.51 -14.94 21.60
N ALA A 84 17.94 -15.71 20.58
CA ALA A 84 19.24 -16.37 20.59
C ALA A 84 20.41 -15.36 20.64
N GLN A 85 20.38 -14.34 19.79
CA GLN A 85 21.44 -13.32 19.75
C GLN A 85 21.44 -12.44 21.00
N THR A 86 20.28 -12.16 21.58
CA THR A 86 20.20 -11.42 22.84
C THR A 86 20.88 -12.17 23.98
N ALA A 87 20.77 -13.50 24.03
CA ALA A 87 21.48 -14.32 25.02
C ALA A 87 23.00 -14.34 24.78
N VAL A 88 23.44 -14.32 23.53
CA VAL A 88 24.88 -14.25 23.16
C VAL A 88 25.47 -12.89 23.51
N ILE A 89 24.76 -11.81 23.21
CA ILE A 89 25.22 -10.43 23.46
C ILE A 89 25.36 -10.18 24.96
N GLY A 90 24.38 -10.62 25.77
CA GLY A 90 24.45 -10.62 27.24
C GLY A 90 25.16 -9.40 27.83
N ASP A 91 26.23 -9.65 28.59
CA ASP A 91 27.09 -8.63 29.22
C ASP A 91 28.27 -8.18 28.31
N GLN A 92 28.41 -8.76 27.12
CA GLN A 92 29.54 -8.52 26.18
C GLN A 92 29.30 -7.37 25.19
N THR A 93 28.30 -6.53 25.44
CA THR A 93 27.84 -5.46 24.53
C THR A 93 28.96 -4.55 24.02
N LYS A 94 30.04 -4.35 24.78
CA LYS A 94 31.13 -3.40 24.45
C LYS A 94 32.38 -4.01 23.80
N THR A 95 32.35 -5.28 23.41
CA THR A 95 33.54 -5.97 22.86
C THR A 95 33.40 -6.19 21.36
N ARG A 96 34.50 -6.24 20.59
CA ARG A 96 34.41 -6.55 19.14
C ARG A 96 33.74 -7.89 18.81
N GLN A 97 33.67 -8.81 19.77
CA GLN A 97 32.96 -10.08 19.61
C GLN A 97 31.44 -9.92 19.51
N SER A 98 30.89 -8.77 19.94
CA SER A 98 29.46 -8.47 19.82
C SER A 98 29.04 -7.98 18.44
N LEU A 99 29.98 -7.61 17.55
CA LEU A 99 29.66 -6.99 16.25
C LEU A 99 28.79 -7.88 15.36
N GLU A 100 29.16 -9.15 15.17
CA GLU A 100 28.40 -10.09 14.35
C GLU A 100 27.03 -10.44 14.97
N PRO A 101 26.93 -10.77 16.28
CA PRO A 101 25.63 -10.92 16.96
C PRO A 101 24.72 -9.70 16.85
N LEU A 102 25.26 -8.48 17.00
CA LEU A 102 24.52 -7.23 16.85
C LEU A 102 24.00 -7.06 15.42
N GLN A 103 24.83 -7.32 14.42
CA GLN A 103 24.41 -7.25 13.01
C GLN A 103 23.29 -8.23 12.70
N ILE A 104 23.40 -9.49 13.16
CA ILE A 104 22.39 -10.53 12.93
C ILE A 104 21.09 -10.17 13.65
N ARG A 105 21.17 -9.66 14.89
CA ARG A 105 20.01 -9.26 15.66
C ARG A 105 19.32 -8.04 15.05
N GLY A 106 20.09 -7.03 14.63
CA GLY A 106 19.58 -5.85 13.91
C GLY A 106 18.81 -6.23 12.64
N LYS A 107 19.37 -7.10 11.80
CA LYS A 107 18.67 -7.62 10.61
C LYS A 107 17.42 -8.45 10.95
N ALA A 108 17.45 -9.20 12.05
CA ALA A 108 16.26 -9.90 12.51
C ALA A 108 15.18 -8.93 13.03
N TYR A 109 15.57 -7.81 13.66
CA TYR A 109 14.67 -6.73 14.04
C TYR A 109 14.01 -6.07 12.83
N GLU A 110 14.75 -5.85 11.73
CA GLU A 110 14.16 -5.36 10.47
C GLU A 110 13.08 -6.31 9.91
N GLN A 111 13.31 -7.62 10.00
CA GLN A 111 12.35 -8.64 9.54
C GLN A 111 11.06 -8.68 10.38
N VAL A 112 11.12 -8.25 11.65
CA VAL A 112 9.94 -8.10 12.52
C VAL A 112 9.45 -6.66 12.63
N TYR A 113 10.01 -5.75 11.83
CA TYR A 113 9.62 -4.34 11.75
C TYR A 113 9.91 -3.49 13.00
N GLU A 114 10.80 -3.96 13.86
CA GLU A 114 11.27 -3.21 15.03
C GLU A 114 12.50 -2.36 14.66
N TYR A 115 12.32 -1.42 13.73
CA TYR A 115 13.43 -0.68 13.11
C TYR A 115 14.24 0.18 14.07
N GLU A 116 13.63 0.70 15.13
CA GLU A 116 14.36 1.48 16.13
C GLU A 116 15.31 0.58 16.94
N ASN A 117 14.90 -0.66 17.24
CA ASN A 117 15.77 -1.66 17.86
C ASN A 117 16.91 -2.06 16.90
N ALA A 118 16.62 -2.20 15.60
CA ALA A 118 17.65 -2.43 14.59
C ALA A 118 18.66 -1.27 14.51
N ALA A 119 18.17 -0.02 14.49
CA ALA A 119 19.01 1.16 14.48
C ALA A 119 19.92 1.26 15.72
N GLN A 120 19.39 0.90 16.89
CA GLN A 120 20.18 0.83 18.13
C GLN A 120 21.29 -0.22 18.06
N ASP A 121 21.02 -1.40 17.50
CA ASP A 121 22.03 -2.44 17.34
C ASP A 121 23.15 -2.01 16.37
N PHE A 122 22.79 -1.38 15.25
CA PHE A 122 23.80 -0.87 14.30
C PHE A 122 24.58 0.32 14.87
N GLN A 123 23.93 1.20 15.65
CA GLN A 123 24.63 2.26 16.36
C GLN A 123 25.61 1.68 17.40
N ALA A 124 25.21 0.64 18.13
CA ALA A 124 26.09 -0.04 19.07
C ALA A 124 27.32 -0.66 18.35
N MET A 125 27.16 -1.15 17.12
CA MET A 125 28.31 -1.62 16.33
C MET A 125 29.32 -0.50 16.04
N ILE A 126 28.83 0.70 15.71
CA ILE A 126 29.68 1.89 15.49
C ILE A 126 30.39 2.28 16.80
N ASP A 127 29.67 2.28 17.92
CA ASP A 127 30.23 2.63 19.23
C ASP A 127 31.31 1.64 19.69
N VAL A 128 31.17 0.36 19.36
CA VAL A 128 32.14 -0.71 19.68
C VAL A 128 33.38 -0.67 18.77
N ALA A 129 33.19 -0.41 17.48
CA ALA A 129 34.27 -0.39 16.50
C ALA A 129 34.09 0.76 15.50
N PRO A 130 34.52 1.99 15.85
CA PRO A 130 34.40 3.16 14.97
C PRO A 130 35.22 3.05 13.67
N ASP A 131 36.19 2.14 13.62
CA ASP A 131 37.02 1.82 12.45
C ASP A 131 36.44 0.70 11.58
N TYR A 132 35.30 0.13 11.97
CA TYR A 132 34.60 -0.90 11.21
C TYR A 132 33.46 -0.29 10.38
N ASP A 133 33.54 -0.45 9.06
CA ASP A 133 32.57 0.07 8.08
C ASP A 133 31.19 -0.57 8.18
N GLY A 134 31.09 -1.82 8.61
CA GLY A 134 29.83 -2.58 8.65
C GLY A 134 28.71 -1.91 9.45
N GLY A 135 29.01 -1.32 10.62
CA GLY A 135 28.00 -0.62 11.43
C GLY A 135 27.43 0.61 10.72
N TYR A 136 28.30 1.38 10.07
CA TYR A 136 27.90 2.55 9.28
C TYR A 136 27.09 2.15 8.06
N LEU A 137 27.45 1.06 7.36
CA LEU A 137 26.71 0.58 6.19
C LEU A 137 25.28 0.18 6.54
N GLU A 138 25.10 -0.66 7.56
CA GLU A 138 23.77 -1.16 7.93
C GLU A 138 22.87 -0.02 8.43
N LEU A 139 23.42 0.89 9.25
CA LEU A 139 22.66 2.05 9.72
C LEU A 139 22.35 3.05 8.59
N ALA A 140 23.29 3.30 7.69
CA ALA A 140 23.07 4.17 6.53
C ALA A 140 21.98 3.61 5.61
N TRP A 141 22.06 2.30 5.32
CA TRP A 141 21.07 1.61 4.52
C TRP A 141 19.69 1.72 5.17
N LEU A 142 19.56 1.37 6.45
CA LEU A 142 18.31 1.50 7.20
C LEU A 142 17.75 2.92 7.15
N ARG A 143 18.57 3.95 7.43
CA ARG A 143 18.12 5.35 7.42
C ARG A 143 17.78 5.88 6.02
N ALA A 144 18.31 5.30 4.95
CA ALA A 144 17.97 5.66 3.58
C ALA A 144 16.70 4.93 3.06
N THR A 145 16.62 3.62 3.30
CA THR A 145 15.67 2.74 2.60
C THR A 145 14.51 2.26 3.47
N CYS A 146 14.49 2.52 4.78
CA CYS A 146 13.44 2.01 5.66
C CYS A 146 12.03 2.38 5.15
N PRO A 147 11.07 1.44 5.11
CA PRO A 147 9.71 1.76 4.69
C PRO A 147 9.01 2.73 5.66
N ASP A 148 9.47 2.84 6.90
CA ASP A 148 8.92 3.75 7.90
C ASP A 148 9.52 5.16 7.75
N PRO A 149 8.72 6.19 7.40
CA PRO A 149 9.21 7.56 7.27
C PRO A 149 9.69 8.17 8.60
N GLU A 150 9.29 7.65 9.76
CA GLU A 150 9.77 8.18 11.05
C GLU A 150 11.22 7.75 11.34
N ILE A 151 11.64 6.62 10.75
CA ILE A 151 13.00 6.09 10.88
C ILE A 151 13.89 6.64 9.76
N ARG A 152 13.34 6.90 8.58
CA ARG A 152 14.12 7.46 7.46
C ARG A 152 14.66 8.86 7.76
N ASP A 153 15.92 9.05 7.41
CA ASP A 153 16.64 10.30 7.55
C ASP A 153 17.76 10.32 6.50
N GLY A 154 17.47 10.91 5.34
CA GLY A 154 18.41 10.94 4.21
C GLY A 154 19.71 11.68 4.53
N GLU A 155 19.67 12.75 5.32
CA GLU A 155 20.87 13.50 5.69
C GLU A 155 21.79 12.68 6.60
N LYS A 156 21.22 12.03 7.63
CA LYS A 156 22.00 11.11 8.47
C LYS A 156 22.51 9.91 7.67
N ALA A 157 21.68 9.34 6.81
CA ALA A 157 22.07 8.22 5.95
C ALA A 157 23.26 8.59 5.07
N LEU A 158 23.27 9.79 4.50
CA LEU A 158 24.37 10.28 3.66
C LEU A 158 25.66 10.44 4.47
N GLY A 159 25.60 11.04 5.66
CA GLY A 159 26.76 11.16 6.55
C GLY A 159 27.34 9.80 6.96
N LEU A 160 26.47 8.84 7.27
CA LEU A 160 26.87 7.48 7.62
C LEU A 160 27.46 6.73 6.42
N ALA A 161 26.87 6.83 5.23
CA ALA A 161 27.38 6.19 4.02
C ALA A 161 28.77 6.74 3.62
N GLN A 162 28.98 8.05 3.77
CA GLN A 162 30.28 8.68 3.57
C GLN A 162 31.31 8.21 4.60
N SER A 163 30.90 8.06 5.87
CA SER A 163 31.75 7.52 6.92
C SER A 163 32.17 6.08 6.63
N ALA A 164 31.21 5.23 6.21
CA ALA A 164 31.49 3.86 5.78
C ALA A 164 32.53 3.80 4.65
N LEU A 165 32.39 4.66 3.64
CA LEU A 165 33.36 4.75 2.53
C LEU A 165 34.75 5.24 2.97
N GLY A 166 34.82 6.05 4.03
CA GLY A 166 36.07 6.56 4.61
C GLY A 166 36.80 5.52 5.44
N THR A 167 36.07 4.65 6.15
CA THR A 167 36.62 3.60 7.02
C THR A 167 36.90 2.29 6.27
N ALA A 168 36.26 2.07 5.11
CA ALA A 168 36.40 0.83 4.36
C ALA A 168 37.82 0.63 3.79
N ASN A 169 38.44 -0.50 4.15
CA ASN A 169 39.70 -0.95 3.55
C ASN A 169 39.54 -1.33 2.07
N VAL A 170 38.39 -1.94 1.72
CA VAL A 170 38.06 -2.34 0.36
C VAL A 170 36.65 -1.84 0.03
N LYS A 171 36.56 -0.92 -0.92
CA LYS A 171 35.28 -0.38 -1.39
C LYS A 171 34.63 -1.38 -2.32
N THR A 172 33.53 -1.96 -1.88
CA THR A 172 32.73 -2.94 -2.63
C THR A 172 31.50 -2.29 -3.24
N ALA A 173 30.78 -3.03 -4.08
CA ALA A 173 29.49 -2.59 -4.64
C ALA A 173 28.51 -2.11 -3.56
N ILE A 174 28.49 -2.76 -2.38
CA ILE A 174 27.59 -2.44 -1.26
C ILE A 174 27.78 -1.01 -0.77
N HIS A 175 29.02 -0.51 -0.76
CA HIS A 175 29.32 0.84 -0.31
C HIS A 175 28.72 1.89 -1.25
N PHE A 176 28.91 1.68 -2.55
CA PHE A 176 28.40 2.59 -3.58
C PHE A 176 26.87 2.53 -3.69
N ASP A 177 26.29 1.34 -3.55
CA ASP A 177 24.84 1.09 -3.51
C ASP A 177 24.18 1.79 -2.32
N THR A 178 24.80 1.70 -1.13
CA THR A 178 24.32 2.41 0.07
C THR A 178 24.44 3.93 -0.06
N LEU A 179 25.53 4.41 -0.65
CA LEU A 179 25.71 5.83 -0.93
C LEU A 179 24.66 6.35 -1.93
N ALA A 180 24.37 5.57 -2.97
CA ALA A 180 23.36 5.91 -3.96
C ALA A 180 21.96 5.98 -3.35
N ALA A 181 21.60 5.03 -2.49
CA ALA A 181 20.35 5.07 -1.74
C ALA A 181 20.22 6.33 -0.87
N ALA A 182 21.29 6.73 -0.18
CA ALA A 182 21.30 7.96 0.61
C ALA A 182 21.18 9.24 -0.25
N TYR A 183 21.86 9.30 -1.41
CA TYR A 183 21.68 10.41 -2.35
C TYR A 183 20.27 10.47 -2.92
N ALA A 184 19.67 9.32 -3.23
CA ALA A 184 18.30 9.26 -3.72
C ALA A 184 17.29 9.76 -2.67
N GLU A 185 17.46 9.41 -1.39
CA GLU A 185 16.58 9.87 -0.31
C GLU A 185 16.73 11.37 -0.03
N THR A 186 17.93 11.94 -0.22
CA THR A 186 18.15 13.40 -0.14
C THR A 186 17.68 14.17 -1.38
N GLY A 187 17.28 13.46 -2.44
CA GLY A 187 16.80 14.04 -3.70
C GLY A 187 17.88 14.39 -4.73
N ASP A 188 19.16 14.09 -4.44
CA ASP A 188 20.28 14.27 -5.36
C ASP A 188 20.40 13.07 -6.30
N PHE A 189 19.42 12.92 -7.20
CA PHE A 189 19.34 11.78 -8.11
C PHE A 189 20.50 11.71 -9.11
N GLU A 190 21.12 12.84 -9.47
CA GLU A 190 22.30 12.83 -10.35
C GLU A 190 23.46 12.09 -9.71
N LYS A 191 23.77 12.38 -8.43
CA LYS A 191 24.80 11.64 -7.69
C LYS A 191 24.36 10.22 -7.35
N ALA A 192 23.08 9.99 -7.11
CA ALA A 192 22.54 8.65 -6.86
C ALA A 192 22.78 7.73 -8.07
N ILE A 193 22.46 8.19 -9.28
CA ILE A 193 22.67 7.44 -10.53
C ILE A 193 24.15 7.12 -10.72
N LEU A 194 25.03 8.12 -10.55
CA LEU A 194 26.48 7.93 -10.70
C LEU A 194 27.04 6.91 -9.69
N ALA A 195 26.59 6.98 -8.44
CA ALA A 195 26.98 6.04 -7.40
C ALA A 195 26.45 4.62 -7.68
N GLU A 196 25.22 4.49 -8.15
CA GLU A 196 24.60 3.19 -8.48
C GLU A 196 25.24 2.54 -9.72
N GLU A 197 25.61 3.32 -10.74
CA GLU A 197 26.39 2.84 -11.89
C GLU A 197 27.77 2.32 -11.45
N THR A 198 28.40 3.03 -10.52
CA THR A 198 29.67 2.60 -9.91
C THR A 198 29.49 1.30 -9.12
N ALA A 199 28.39 1.16 -8.39
CA ALA A 199 28.02 -0.05 -7.67
C ALA A 199 27.82 -1.23 -8.63
N ALA A 200 27.11 -1.03 -9.74
CA ALA A 200 26.86 -2.07 -10.75
C ALA A 200 28.17 -2.56 -11.36
N LYS A 201 29.06 -1.65 -11.74
CA LYS A 201 30.38 -1.99 -12.30
C LYS A 201 31.26 -2.72 -11.27
N ALA A 202 31.24 -2.28 -10.02
CA ALA A 202 31.96 -2.95 -8.93
C ALA A 202 31.40 -4.35 -8.66
N ALA A 203 30.08 -4.55 -8.80
CA ALA A 203 29.45 -5.85 -8.64
C ALA A 203 29.83 -6.81 -9.78
N GLU A 204 29.78 -6.35 -11.04
CA GLU A 204 30.16 -7.13 -12.22
C GLU A 204 31.59 -7.66 -12.16
N LEU A 205 32.52 -6.82 -11.73
CA LEU A 205 33.95 -7.13 -11.65
C LEU A 205 34.34 -7.89 -10.37
N SER A 206 33.42 -8.06 -9.43
CA SER A 206 33.72 -8.68 -8.14
C SER A 206 34.05 -10.16 -8.30
N PRO A 207 35.11 -10.69 -7.65
CA PRO A 207 35.40 -12.11 -7.61
C PRO A 207 34.37 -12.88 -6.75
N ASP A 208 33.70 -12.22 -5.82
CA ASP A 208 32.73 -12.81 -4.91
C ASP A 208 31.37 -13.04 -5.59
N PRO A 209 30.90 -14.30 -5.72
CA PRO A 209 29.59 -14.60 -6.30
C PRO A 209 28.42 -13.97 -5.53
N ALA A 210 28.53 -13.77 -4.21
CA ALA A 210 27.49 -13.13 -3.40
C ALA A 210 27.30 -11.66 -3.78
N ILE A 211 28.40 -10.96 -4.09
CA ILE A 211 28.36 -9.58 -4.58
C ILE A 211 27.83 -9.53 -6.02
N ARG A 212 28.24 -10.46 -6.90
CA ARG A 212 27.71 -10.55 -8.27
C ARG A 212 26.20 -10.80 -8.30
N ALA A 213 25.67 -11.59 -7.36
CA ALA A 213 24.24 -11.87 -7.28
C ALA A 213 23.39 -10.61 -7.05
N ARG A 214 23.95 -9.57 -6.42
CA ARG A 214 23.25 -8.29 -6.17
C ARG A 214 23.12 -7.40 -7.41
N LEU A 215 23.80 -7.72 -8.52
CA LEU A 215 23.80 -6.90 -9.73
C LEU A 215 22.38 -6.65 -10.27
N GLN A 216 21.50 -7.65 -10.17
CA GLN A 216 20.11 -7.49 -10.61
C GLN A 216 19.37 -6.45 -9.77
N ASP A 217 19.52 -6.48 -8.45
CA ASP A 217 18.86 -5.55 -7.53
C ASP A 217 19.38 -4.12 -7.73
N ILE A 218 20.70 -3.97 -7.91
CA ILE A 218 21.36 -2.67 -8.20
C ILE A 218 20.82 -2.09 -9.51
N ARG A 219 20.69 -2.90 -10.57
CA ARG A 219 20.14 -2.43 -11.85
C ARG A 219 18.67 -2.01 -11.74
N GLN A 220 17.88 -2.70 -10.91
CA GLN A 220 16.50 -2.30 -10.64
C GLN A 220 16.43 -0.97 -9.87
N ARG A 221 17.34 -0.73 -8.92
CA ARG A 221 17.44 0.55 -8.21
C ARG A 221 17.88 1.68 -9.14
N LEU A 222 18.85 1.42 -10.01
CA LEU A 222 19.29 2.38 -11.03
C LEU A 222 18.11 2.87 -11.89
N GLU A 223 17.23 1.97 -12.34
CA GLU A 223 16.03 2.33 -13.09
C GLU A 223 15.06 3.21 -12.28
N LYS A 224 14.93 2.97 -10.97
CA LYS A 224 14.12 3.85 -10.11
C LYS A 224 14.74 5.23 -9.98
N TYR A 225 16.05 5.32 -9.80
CA TYR A 225 16.76 6.60 -9.63
C TYR A 225 16.74 7.45 -10.90
N THR A 226 16.82 6.85 -12.10
CA THR A 226 16.65 7.59 -13.37
C THR A 226 15.25 8.18 -13.54
N HIS A 227 14.24 7.58 -12.91
CA HIS A 227 12.88 8.11 -12.83
C HIS A 227 12.63 9.05 -11.63
N GLN A 228 13.69 9.49 -10.93
CA GLN A 228 13.62 10.35 -9.74
C GLN A 228 12.79 9.74 -8.61
N GLN A 229 12.87 8.42 -8.44
CA GLN A 229 12.18 7.69 -7.37
C GLN A 229 13.20 7.06 -6.42
N PRO A 230 13.18 7.40 -5.11
CA PRO A 230 14.05 6.77 -4.15
C PRO A 230 13.65 5.31 -3.92
N HIS A 231 14.61 4.49 -3.48
CA HIS A 231 14.38 3.09 -3.17
C HIS A 231 14.04 2.95 -1.69
N HIS A 232 12.83 2.47 -1.40
CA HIS A 232 12.45 2.04 -0.06
C HIS A 232 12.22 0.53 -0.09
N GLU A 233 12.74 -0.15 0.92
CA GLU A 233 12.55 -1.59 1.05
C GLU A 233 11.08 -1.95 1.24
N ALA A 234 10.68 -3.06 0.64
CA ALA A 234 9.36 -3.61 0.86
C ALA A 234 9.33 -4.32 2.22
N ARG A 235 8.32 -4.05 3.06
CA ARG A 235 8.06 -4.88 4.25
C ARG A 235 7.79 -6.32 3.79
N PHE A 236 8.70 -7.24 4.10
CA PHE A 236 8.77 -8.59 3.52
C PHE A 236 7.57 -9.52 3.84
N ALA A 237 6.64 -9.11 4.72
CA ALA A 237 5.50 -9.92 5.16
C ALA A 237 4.16 -9.17 5.17
N GLN A 238 3.96 -8.18 4.30
CA GLN A 238 2.65 -7.56 4.15
C GLN A 238 1.93 -8.02 2.87
N THR A 239 1.25 -9.17 2.99
CA THR A 239 0.10 -9.53 2.14
C THR A 239 -1.05 -8.49 2.26
N PHE A 240 -0.96 -7.55 3.21
CA PHE A 240 -1.94 -6.47 3.45
C PHE A 240 -1.25 -5.12 3.71
N PRO A 241 -1.77 -4.00 3.17
CA PRO A 241 -1.16 -2.66 3.33
C PRO A 241 -1.17 -2.15 4.79
N GLN A 242 -0.08 -1.48 5.22
CA GLN A 242 0.13 -0.94 6.59
C GLN A 242 -1.01 -0.06 7.11
N SER A 243 -1.58 0.75 6.23
CA SER A 243 -2.77 1.52 6.50
C SER A 243 -3.65 1.48 5.27
N LEU A 244 -4.96 1.63 5.47
CA LEU A 244 -5.83 1.96 4.35
C LEU A 244 -5.85 3.49 4.23
N PRO A 245 -5.07 4.10 3.31
CA PRO A 245 -5.15 5.53 3.10
C PRO A 245 -6.50 5.84 2.47
N ILE A 246 -7.41 6.40 3.27
CA ILE A 246 -8.65 6.94 2.75
C ILE A 246 -8.29 8.24 2.04
N GLN A 247 -8.26 8.18 0.70
CA GLN A 247 -8.00 9.35 -0.11
C GLN A 247 -9.17 10.33 0.01
N GLY A 248 -8.88 11.61 0.27
CA GLY A 248 -9.92 12.62 0.46
C GLY A 248 -10.85 12.75 -0.76
N TYR A 249 -10.29 12.63 -1.96
CA TYR A 249 -11.06 12.62 -3.20
C TYR A 249 -12.09 11.48 -3.25
N GLY A 250 -11.65 10.23 -3.00
CA GLY A 250 -12.53 9.07 -3.03
C GLY A 250 -13.64 9.15 -1.98
N PHE A 251 -13.30 9.64 -0.78
CA PHE A 251 -14.28 9.86 0.28
C PHE A 251 -15.33 10.93 -0.10
N MET A 252 -14.90 12.05 -0.70
CA MET A 252 -15.82 13.07 -1.18
C MET A 252 -16.69 12.56 -2.34
N MET A 253 -16.17 11.70 -3.23
CA MET A 253 -16.97 11.06 -4.28
C MET A 253 -18.02 10.09 -3.72
N PHE A 254 -17.72 9.41 -2.62
CA PHE A 254 -18.70 8.58 -1.91
C PHE A 254 -19.83 9.45 -1.31
N LEU A 255 -19.48 10.55 -0.66
CA LEU A 255 -20.46 11.52 -0.15
C LEU A 255 -21.27 12.18 -1.28
N ALA A 256 -20.64 12.46 -2.43
CA ALA A 256 -21.30 12.97 -3.63
C ALA A 256 -22.41 12.01 -4.10
N PHE A 257 -22.09 10.71 -4.20
CA PHE A 257 -23.05 9.68 -4.61
C PHE A 257 -24.20 9.55 -3.61
N LEU A 258 -23.89 9.49 -2.30
CA LEU A 258 -24.92 9.43 -1.25
C LEU A 258 -25.81 10.69 -1.24
N GLY A 259 -25.21 11.87 -1.30
CA GLY A 259 -25.92 13.15 -1.30
C GLY A 259 -26.83 13.30 -2.52
N ALA A 260 -26.34 12.91 -3.71
CA ALA A 260 -27.13 12.91 -4.93
C ALA A 260 -28.30 11.92 -4.85
N GLY A 261 -28.05 10.68 -4.42
CA GLY A 261 -29.06 9.63 -4.28
C GLY A 261 -30.13 9.98 -3.25
N LEU A 262 -29.75 10.51 -2.10
CA LEU A 262 -30.69 10.97 -1.07
C LEU A 262 -31.56 12.15 -1.55
N THR A 263 -30.97 13.09 -2.28
CA THR A 263 -31.71 14.24 -2.83
C THR A 263 -32.71 13.77 -3.87
N ALA A 264 -32.27 12.93 -4.82
CA ALA A 264 -33.14 12.37 -5.84
C ALA A 264 -34.24 11.47 -5.25
N SER A 265 -33.93 10.64 -4.25
CA SER A 265 -34.91 9.79 -3.55
C SER A 265 -35.98 10.62 -2.82
N ARG A 266 -35.58 11.71 -2.15
CA ARG A 266 -36.54 12.62 -1.50
C ARG A 266 -37.45 13.32 -2.51
N LEU A 267 -36.92 13.72 -3.67
CA LEU A 267 -37.73 14.33 -4.73
C LEU A 267 -38.66 13.31 -5.38
N ALA A 268 -38.17 12.10 -5.65
CA ALA A 268 -38.95 11.00 -6.19
C ALA A 268 -40.13 10.64 -5.30
N ALA A 269 -39.93 10.60 -3.98
CA ALA A 269 -40.99 10.35 -3.00
C ALA A 269 -42.12 11.41 -3.07
N ARG A 270 -41.79 12.68 -3.34
CA ARG A 270 -42.79 13.76 -3.52
C ARG A 270 -43.64 13.61 -4.77
N VAL A 271 -43.12 12.88 -5.77
CA VAL A 271 -43.79 12.61 -7.05
C VAL A 271 -44.47 11.23 -7.06
N GLY A 272 -44.43 10.50 -5.93
CA GLY A 272 -45.05 9.18 -5.78
C GLY A 272 -44.23 8.02 -6.36
N LEU A 273 -42.93 8.21 -6.62
CA LEU A 273 -42.02 7.15 -7.05
C LEU A 273 -41.38 6.46 -5.84
N ALA A 274 -41.21 5.13 -5.93
CA ALA A 274 -40.55 4.36 -4.89
C ALA A 274 -39.05 4.72 -4.81
N SER A 275 -38.53 4.89 -3.60
CA SER A 275 -37.14 5.31 -3.37
C SER A 275 -36.11 4.25 -3.80
N ASP A 276 -36.45 2.97 -3.71
CA ASP A 276 -35.56 1.87 -4.09
C ASP A 276 -35.19 1.92 -5.57
N LEU A 277 -36.15 2.31 -6.42
CA LEU A 277 -35.97 2.45 -7.86
C LEU A 277 -34.95 3.53 -8.23
N ILE A 278 -34.82 4.58 -7.40
CA ILE A 278 -33.85 5.65 -7.61
C ILE A 278 -32.44 5.17 -7.28
N TRP A 279 -32.28 4.37 -6.22
CA TRP A 279 -30.99 3.78 -5.87
C TRP A 279 -30.54 2.74 -6.89
N ASP A 280 -31.46 1.92 -7.41
CA ASP A 280 -31.18 1.01 -8.53
C ASP A 280 -30.66 1.78 -9.75
N LEU A 281 -31.37 2.83 -10.16
CA LEU A 281 -30.97 3.68 -11.29
C LEU A 281 -29.61 4.36 -11.03
N ALA A 282 -29.37 4.86 -9.81
CA ALA A 282 -28.13 5.51 -9.43
C ALA A 282 -26.94 4.54 -9.51
N ILE A 283 -27.09 3.31 -9.02
CA ILE A 283 -26.05 2.26 -9.07
C ILE A 283 -25.75 1.89 -10.52
N TRP A 284 -26.76 1.61 -11.35
CA TRP A 284 -26.55 1.29 -12.76
C TRP A 284 -25.86 2.44 -13.52
N THR A 285 -26.26 3.67 -13.26
CA THR A 285 -25.65 4.87 -13.87
C THR A 285 -24.19 5.04 -13.43
N LEU A 286 -23.89 4.80 -12.15
CA LEU A 286 -22.52 4.83 -11.61
C LEU A 286 -21.64 3.75 -12.26
N LEU A 287 -22.13 2.52 -12.36
CA LEU A 287 -21.41 1.41 -12.99
C LEU A 287 -21.15 1.69 -14.47
N GLY A 288 -22.17 2.15 -15.20
CA GLY A 288 -22.03 2.59 -16.60
C GLY A 288 -21.01 3.70 -16.76
N GLY A 289 -21.04 4.70 -15.87
CA GLY A 289 -20.07 5.78 -15.87
C GLY A 289 -18.64 5.32 -15.57
N LEU A 290 -18.44 4.41 -14.61
CA LEU A 290 -17.11 3.88 -14.30
C LEU A 290 -16.53 3.10 -15.48
N VAL A 291 -17.35 2.23 -16.10
CA VAL A 291 -16.97 1.46 -17.29
C VAL A 291 -16.65 2.40 -18.46
N GLY A 292 -17.51 3.38 -18.73
CA GLY A 292 -17.31 4.35 -19.80
C GLY A 292 -16.04 5.18 -19.60
N ALA A 293 -15.78 5.65 -18.38
CA ALA A 293 -14.59 6.42 -18.06
C ALA A 293 -13.30 5.63 -18.28
N ARG A 294 -13.33 4.32 -18.00
CA ARG A 294 -12.18 3.44 -18.24
C ARG A 294 -12.00 3.09 -19.71
N LEU A 295 -13.08 2.73 -20.41
CA LEU A 295 -13.03 2.42 -21.85
C LEU A 295 -12.48 3.60 -22.64
N PHE A 296 -12.95 4.81 -22.35
CA PHE A 296 -12.51 6.00 -23.07
C PHE A 296 -11.05 6.35 -22.78
N TYR A 297 -10.57 6.08 -21.56
CA TYR A 297 -9.15 6.20 -21.24
C TYR A 297 -8.29 5.22 -22.05
N ILE A 298 -8.72 3.96 -22.15
CA ILE A 298 -8.00 2.93 -22.92
C ILE A 298 -7.91 3.32 -24.41
N VAL A 299 -8.98 3.89 -24.98
CA VAL A 299 -8.98 4.35 -26.37
C VAL A 299 -8.00 5.51 -26.57
N GLN A 300 -7.98 6.49 -25.66
CA GLN A 300 -7.14 7.68 -25.80
C GLN A 300 -5.66 7.41 -25.48
N LYS A 301 -5.38 6.53 -24.52
CA LYS A 301 -4.04 6.25 -23.99
C LYS A 301 -3.60 4.81 -24.24
N ARG A 302 -3.93 4.26 -25.42
CA ARG A 302 -3.67 2.86 -25.77
C ARG A 302 -2.20 2.46 -25.60
N ASP A 303 -1.27 3.35 -25.99
CA ASP A 303 0.17 3.04 -25.98
C ASP A 303 0.73 3.05 -24.55
N GLN A 304 0.13 3.80 -23.62
CA GLN A 304 0.49 3.77 -22.18
C GLN A 304 -0.11 2.57 -21.45
N VAL A 305 -1.27 2.07 -21.90
CA VAL A 305 -1.96 0.94 -21.25
C VAL A 305 -1.39 -0.41 -21.73
N PHE A 306 -1.02 -0.52 -23.01
CA PHE A 306 -0.57 -1.76 -23.62
C PHE A 306 0.92 -1.77 -24.02
N GLY A 307 1.63 -0.65 -23.90
CA GLY A 307 3.05 -0.56 -24.23
C GLY A 307 3.89 -1.53 -23.39
N GLY A 308 4.61 -2.44 -24.05
CA GLY A 308 5.56 -3.36 -23.42
C GLY A 308 4.96 -4.55 -22.66
N LYS A 309 3.63 -4.68 -22.56
CA LYS A 309 2.96 -5.80 -21.87
C LYS A 309 2.70 -6.95 -22.85
N SER A 310 3.06 -8.19 -22.50
CA SER A 310 2.83 -9.39 -23.33
C SER A 310 2.14 -10.51 -22.54
N GLY A 311 1.38 -11.38 -23.22
CA GLY A 311 0.71 -12.52 -22.60
C GLY A 311 -0.51 -12.16 -21.74
N MET A 312 -0.63 -12.74 -20.54
CA MET A 312 -1.79 -12.58 -19.64
C MET A 312 -1.93 -11.16 -19.08
N ASP A 313 -0.84 -10.39 -19.04
CA ASP A 313 -0.84 -9.00 -18.57
C ASP A 313 -1.65 -8.07 -19.48
N LEU A 314 -1.80 -8.42 -20.76
CA LEU A 314 -2.62 -7.67 -21.72
C LEU A 314 -4.12 -7.74 -21.37
N VAL A 315 -4.57 -8.89 -20.85
CA VAL A 315 -5.97 -9.12 -20.46
C VAL A 315 -6.27 -8.45 -19.12
N TRP A 316 -5.27 -8.35 -18.23
CA TRP A 316 -5.42 -7.74 -16.92
C TRP A 316 -5.29 -6.20 -16.94
N ALA A 317 -4.53 -5.64 -17.90
CA ALA A 317 -4.28 -4.20 -18.03
C ALA A 317 -5.55 -3.31 -18.05
N PRO A 318 -6.66 -3.67 -18.72
CA PRO A 318 -7.91 -2.90 -18.66
C PRO A 318 -8.51 -2.79 -17.25
N PHE A 319 -8.32 -3.79 -16.39
CA PHE A 319 -8.91 -3.87 -15.05
C PHE A 319 -8.06 -3.22 -13.95
N GLN A 320 -6.82 -2.83 -14.27
CA GLN A 320 -5.91 -2.13 -13.35
C GLN A 320 -6.35 -0.67 -13.11
N LEU A 321 -7.45 -0.47 -12.40
CA LEU A 321 -8.01 0.83 -12.00
C LEU A 321 -7.12 1.59 -11.00
N GLN A 322 -6.20 0.87 -10.34
CA GLN A 322 -5.34 1.37 -9.26
C GLN A 322 -4.25 2.33 -9.77
N GLU A 323 -3.81 2.17 -11.01
CA GLU A 323 -2.81 3.03 -11.66
C GLU A 323 -3.36 4.42 -12.03
N GLY A 324 -4.67 4.64 -11.84
CA GLY A 324 -5.39 5.83 -12.31
C GLY A 324 -5.88 5.69 -13.75
N GLY A 325 -6.29 6.80 -14.37
CA GLY A 325 -6.74 6.80 -15.76
C GLY A 325 -8.24 6.54 -15.93
N LEU A 326 -9.05 7.48 -15.44
CA LEU A 326 -10.47 7.57 -15.70
C LEU A 326 -10.74 8.90 -16.40
N VAL A 327 -11.35 8.87 -17.58
CA VAL A 327 -11.70 10.08 -18.33
C VAL A 327 -13.15 10.43 -18.03
N LEU A 328 -13.39 11.61 -17.43
CA LEU A 328 -14.72 12.07 -17.05
C LEU A 328 -15.71 12.03 -18.23
N LEU A 329 -15.26 12.46 -19.42
CA LEU A 329 -16.09 12.48 -20.62
C LEU A 329 -16.66 11.09 -20.97
N GLY A 330 -15.81 10.06 -20.89
CA GLY A 330 -16.23 8.67 -21.12
C GLY A 330 -17.28 8.21 -20.12
N GLY A 331 -17.15 8.63 -18.86
CA GLY A 331 -18.12 8.31 -17.83
C GLY A 331 -19.45 9.03 -17.98
N VAL A 332 -19.44 10.32 -18.35
CA VAL A 332 -20.66 11.08 -18.62
C VAL A 332 -21.42 10.51 -19.80
N LEU A 333 -20.73 10.15 -20.89
CA LEU A 333 -21.35 9.57 -22.09
C LEU A 333 -22.03 8.24 -21.78
N LEU A 334 -21.28 7.26 -21.27
CA LEU A 334 -21.81 5.92 -21.06
C LEU A 334 -22.79 5.86 -19.87
N GLY A 335 -22.56 6.67 -18.84
CA GLY A 335 -23.51 6.86 -17.74
C GLY A 335 -24.85 7.42 -18.22
N SER A 336 -24.82 8.44 -19.10
CA SER A 336 -26.05 9.00 -19.69
C SER A 336 -26.79 7.97 -20.56
N VAL A 337 -26.07 7.17 -21.35
CA VAL A 337 -26.67 6.08 -22.15
C VAL A 337 -27.36 5.06 -21.25
N VAL A 338 -26.73 4.64 -20.14
CA VAL A 338 -27.33 3.71 -19.19
C VAL A 338 -28.55 4.31 -18.50
N PHE A 339 -28.47 5.57 -18.07
CA PHE A 339 -29.60 6.29 -17.45
C PHE A 339 -30.82 6.33 -18.39
N ILE A 340 -30.59 6.75 -19.64
CA ILE A 340 -31.62 6.84 -20.68
C ILE A 340 -32.19 5.44 -20.98
N GLY A 341 -31.32 4.45 -21.19
CA GLY A 341 -31.72 3.07 -21.47
C GLY A 341 -32.55 2.44 -20.35
N TYR A 342 -32.18 2.70 -19.09
CA TYR A 342 -32.94 2.22 -17.92
C TYR A 342 -34.32 2.87 -17.85
N CYS A 343 -34.43 4.18 -18.10
CA CYS A 343 -35.72 4.87 -18.16
C CYS A 343 -36.61 4.31 -19.27
N PHE A 344 -36.05 4.02 -20.45
CA PHE A 344 -36.79 3.40 -21.55
C PHE A 344 -37.25 1.98 -21.23
N ALA A 345 -36.37 1.15 -20.65
CA ALA A 345 -36.70 -0.22 -20.27
C ALA A 345 -37.86 -0.27 -19.24
N ARG A 346 -37.95 0.72 -18.35
CA ARG A 346 -39.02 0.86 -17.36
C ARG A 346 -40.22 1.68 -17.81
N LYS A 347 -40.21 2.18 -19.06
CA LYS A 347 -41.25 3.06 -19.63
C LYS A 347 -41.50 4.34 -18.80
N TRP A 348 -40.46 4.86 -18.15
CA TRP A 348 -40.55 6.12 -17.40
C TRP A 348 -40.34 7.33 -18.31
N LYS A 349 -40.98 8.45 -17.99
CA LYS A 349 -40.79 9.72 -18.70
C LYS A 349 -39.37 10.23 -18.41
N LEU A 350 -38.49 10.20 -19.41
CA LEU A 350 -37.09 10.58 -19.28
C LEU A 350 -36.90 11.98 -18.68
N LEU A 351 -37.70 12.95 -19.13
CA LEU A 351 -37.64 14.33 -18.65
C LEU A 351 -37.96 14.44 -17.16
N LEU A 352 -38.97 13.70 -16.68
CA LEU A 352 -39.32 13.69 -15.26
C LEU A 352 -38.18 13.12 -14.42
N MET A 353 -37.53 12.05 -14.90
CA MET A 353 -36.39 11.45 -14.21
C MET A 353 -35.18 12.38 -14.20
N ALA A 354 -34.95 13.12 -15.30
CA ALA A 354 -33.90 14.14 -15.38
C ALA A 354 -34.16 15.28 -14.39
N ASP A 355 -35.39 15.79 -14.29
CA ASP A 355 -35.79 16.83 -13.35
C ASP A 355 -35.57 16.40 -11.88
N ILE A 356 -35.84 15.13 -11.57
CA ILE A 356 -35.60 14.55 -10.23
C ILE A 356 -34.09 14.42 -9.95
N ALA A 357 -33.30 14.04 -10.96
CA ALA A 357 -31.86 13.80 -10.80
C ALA A 357 -31.03 15.09 -10.79
N LEU A 358 -31.49 16.15 -11.44
CA LEU A 358 -30.74 17.39 -11.68
C LEU A 358 -30.26 18.07 -10.37
N PRO A 359 -31.07 18.22 -9.31
CA PRO A 359 -30.59 18.76 -8.05
C PRO A 359 -29.50 17.90 -7.42
N GLY A 360 -29.63 16.57 -7.49
CA GLY A 360 -28.62 15.63 -7.02
C GLY A 360 -27.29 15.74 -7.79
N PHE A 361 -27.36 15.99 -9.10
CA PHE A 361 -26.18 16.23 -9.94
C PHE A 361 -25.36 17.45 -9.47
N PHE A 362 -26.02 18.56 -9.13
CA PHE A 362 -25.32 19.74 -8.59
C PHE A 362 -24.71 19.49 -7.21
N VAL A 363 -25.38 18.71 -6.35
CA VAL A 363 -24.80 18.26 -5.07
C VAL A 363 -23.53 17.44 -5.33
N ALA A 364 -23.58 16.50 -6.28
CA ALA A 364 -22.41 15.70 -6.63
C ALA A 364 -21.26 16.54 -7.19
N LEU A 365 -21.54 17.56 -8.02
CA LEU A 365 -20.54 18.50 -8.52
C LEU A 365 -19.88 19.30 -7.39
N ALA A 366 -20.66 19.76 -6.40
CA ALA A 366 -20.12 20.49 -5.26
C ALA A 366 -19.12 19.64 -4.46
N PHE A 367 -19.49 18.40 -4.12
CA PHE A 367 -18.60 17.45 -3.44
C PHE A 367 -17.41 17.05 -4.32
N GLY A 368 -17.61 16.90 -5.64
CA GLY A 368 -16.52 16.64 -6.58
C GLY A 368 -15.47 17.77 -6.59
N ARG A 369 -15.92 19.03 -6.55
CA ARG A 369 -15.03 20.19 -6.46
C ARG A 369 -14.30 20.27 -5.12
N LEU A 370 -14.98 19.96 -4.01
CA LEU A 370 -14.32 19.81 -2.71
C LEU A 370 -13.27 18.69 -2.73
N GLY A 371 -13.59 17.56 -3.38
CA GLY A 371 -12.64 16.47 -3.60
C GLY A 371 -11.42 16.92 -4.41
N CYS A 372 -11.61 17.69 -5.48
CA CYS A 372 -10.51 18.26 -6.26
C CYS A 372 -9.64 19.23 -5.45
N LEU A 373 -10.25 20.03 -4.57
CA LEU A 373 -9.54 20.92 -3.65
C LEU A 373 -8.66 20.13 -2.67
N MET A 374 -9.22 19.07 -2.07
CA MET A 374 -8.46 18.18 -1.18
C MET A 374 -7.38 17.40 -1.91
N ASN A 375 -7.61 17.02 -3.16
CA ASN A 375 -6.60 16.35 -3.98
C ASN A 375 -5.51 17.29 -4.50
N GLY A 376 -5.76 18.59 -4.41
CA GLY A 376 -4.82 19.63 -4.75
C GLY A 376 -4.56 19.85 -6.23
N CYS A 377 -5.59 19.66 -7.06
CA CYS A 377 -5.44 19.75 -8.52
C CYS A 377 -6.16 20.95 -9.17
N CYS A 378 -6.96 21.73 -8.45
CA CYS A 378 -7.83 22.75 -9.06
C CYS A 378 -7.91 24.05 -8.23
N TYR A 379 -6.78 24.71 -7.98
CA TYR A 379 -6.72 25.95 -7.20
C TYR A 379 -6.96 27.24 -8.02
N GLY A 380 -7.02 27.12 -9.35
CA GLY A 380 -7.01 28.27 -10.26
C GLY A 380 -5.61 28.83 -10.45
N ASP A 381 -5.37 29.44 -11.60
CA ASP A 381 -4.13 30.19 -11.85
C ASP A 381 -4.23 31.53 -11.11
N ARG A 382 -3.13 31.93 -10.45
CA ARG A 382 -3.01 33.26 -9.84
C ARG A 382 -2.61 34.30 -10.87
#